data_AF-A0A968I1F4-F1
#
_entry.id   AF-A0A968I1F4-F1
#
_cell.length_a   1.000
_cell.length_b   1.000
_cell.length_c   1.000
_cell.angle_alpha   90.00
_cell.angle_beta   90.00
_cell.angle_gamma   90.00
#
_symmetry.space_group_name_H-M   'P 1'
#
loop_
_entity.id
_entity.type
_entity.pdbx_description
1 polymer ?
#
loop_
_entity_poly.entity_id
_entity_poly.type
_entity_poly.pdbx_seq_one_letter_code
_entity_poly.pdbx_strand_id
1 'polypeptide(L)'
;MVEGDWHDLVLDERENGRVNRIAYEICTLDTLRDRVRCKEVWVKGALWFCNPDEDLPRDFNARREEYYAELEQPRDADTFVTTLKALMSTALERLNQTLPQNDGVKILVSKKGKGRFSVSPLEVQAEPSNITALTAALVRRWPMTNLLDIMKETEWRTDLTGALRGSGQPRGPRPRYVATTTAAVLARVGHERRVETHVQRRQSRRVRRVEVR
;
A
#
# COMPACT_ATOMS: atom_id res chain seq x y z
N MET A 1 -8.64 25.55 6.27
CA MET A 1 -9.89 26.18 5.80
C MET A 1 -10.93 25.07 5.79
N VAL A 2 -12.00 25.24 6.56
CA VAL A 2 -13.08 24.24 6.69
C VAL A 2 -13.78 24.11 5.34
N GLU A 3 -13.89 22.91 4.80
CA GLU A 3 -14.68 22.66 3.57
C GLU A 3 -16.14 23.06 3.82
N GLY A 4 -16.80 23.63 2.79
CA GLY A 4 -18.12 24.26 2.93
C GLY A 4 -19.19 23.37 3.56
N ASP A 5 -19.12 22.06 3.35
CA ASP A 5 -20.07 21.08 3.87
C ASP A 5 -20.05 20.94 5.40
N TRP A 6 -18.96 21.35 6.06
CA TRP A 6 -18.82 21.28 7.52
C TRP A 6 -19.19 22.59 8.23
N HIS A 7 -19.36 23.68 7.50
CA HIS A 7 -19.62 25.01 8.05
C HIS A 7 -20.92 25.04 8.89
N ASP A 8 -21.98 24.42 8.37
CA ASP A 8 -23.30 24.35 9.01
C ASP A 8 -23.34 23.40 10.22
N LEU A 9 -22.37 22.47 10.33
CA LEU A 9 -22.25 21.58 11.49
C LEU A 9 -21.38 22.19 12.60
N VAL A 10 -20.43 23.05 12.23
CA VAL A 10 -19.50 23.70 13.16
C VAL A 10 -20.12 24.93 13.80
N LEU A 11 -20.93 25.69 13.06
CA LEU A 11 -21.63 26.87 13.56
C LEU A 11 -23.08 26.52 13.87
N ASP A 12 -23.46 26.59 15.13
CA ASP A 12 -24.86 26.39 15.50
C ASP A 12 -25.64 27.69 15.28
N GLU A 13 -26.42 27.74 14.18
CA GLU A 13 -27.30 28.88 13.88
C GLU A 13 -28.39 29.09 14.96
N ARG A 14 -28.73 28.04 15.73
CA ARG A 14 -29.78 28.10 16.76
C ARG A 14 -29.30 28.69 18.09
N GLU A 15 -28.00 28.61 18.38
CA GLU A 15 -27.37 29.18 19.59
C GLU A 15 -26.50 30.41 19.28
N ASN A 16 -26.98 31.30 18.40
CA ASN A 16 -26.37 32.62 18.20
C ASN A 16 -24.90 32.56 17.71
N GLY A 17 -24.55 31.56 16.90
CA GLY A 17 -23.20 31.41 16.34
C GLY A 17 -22.18 30.79 17.31
N ARG A 18 -22.64 30.06 18.33
CA ARG A 18 -21.74 29.25 19.17
C ARG A 18 -21.11 28.12 18.34
N VAL A 19 -19.81 27.94 18.53
CA VAL A 19 -19.03 26.91 17.84
C VAL A 19 -19.25 25.57 18.54
N ASN A 20 -19.74 24.57 17.80
CA ASN A 20 -19.77 23.20 18.27
C ASN A 20 -18.34 22.65 18.28
N ARG A 21 -17.76 22.60 19.48
CA ARG A 21 -16.37 22.15 19.68
C ARG A 21 -16.11 20.75 19.14
N ILE A 22 -17.06 19.82 19.25
CA ILE A 22 -16.89 18.44 18.78
C ILE A 22 -16.83 18.41 17.25
N ALA A 23 -17.75 19.11 16.58
CA ALA A 23 -17.75 19.20 15.12
C ALA A 23 -16.49 19.90 14.60
N TYR A 24 -16.03 20.95 15.29
CA TYR A 24 -14.79 21.64 14.96
C TYR A 24 -13.56 20.73 15.13
N GLU A 25 -13.48 19.97 16.22
CA GLU A 25 -12.39 19.01 16.46
C GLU A 25 -12.35 17.92 15.38
N ILE A 26 -13.49 17.39 14.96
CA ILE A 26 -13.54 16.37 13.88
C ILE A 26 -13.08 16.98 12.55
N CYS A 27 -13.58 18.17 12.19
CA CYS A 27 -13.20 18.82 10.94
C CYS A 27 -11.70 19.17 10.91
N THR A 28 -11.16 19.67 12.02
CA THR A 28 -9.73 19.97 12.14
C THR A 28 -8.87 18.73 12.07
N LEU A 29 -9.29 17.61 12.69
CA LEU A 29 -8.58 16.33 12.60
C LEU A 29 -8.65 15.71 11.21
N ASP A 30 -9.78 15.83 10.51
CA ASP A 30 -9.92 15.33 9.13
C ASP A 30 -9.04 16.13 8.17
N THR A 31 -9.06 17.47 8.30
CA THR A 31 -8.14 18.34 7.56
C THR A 31 -6.68 18.01 7.87
N LEU A 32 -6.32 17.86 9.15
CA LEU A 32 -4.97 17.52 9.56
C LEU A 32 -4.53 16.17 8.99
N ARG A 33 -5.41 15.17 9.01
CA ARG A 33 -5.16 13.84 8.46
C ARG A 33 -4.80 13.91 6.98
N ASP A 34 -5.56 14.67 6.19
CA ASP A 34 -5.30 14.80 4.76
C ASP A 34 -4.03 15.59 4.48
N ARG A 35 -3.78 16.68 5.23
CA ARG A 35 -2.55 17.46 5.13
C ARG A 35 -1.31 16.64 5.52
N VAL A 36 -1.42 15.76 6.51
CA VAL A 36 -0.36 14.83 6.91
C VAL A 36 -0.14 13.75 5.84
N ARG A 37 -1.21 13.25 5.20
CA ARG A 37 -1.11 12.26 4.11
C ARG A 37 -0.46 12.83 2.85
N CYS A 38 -0.77 14.08 2.52
CA CYS A 38 -0.15 14.80 1.41
C CYS A 38 1.24 15.34 1.76
N LYS A 39 1.76 15.06 2.98
CA LYS A 39 3.03 15.57 3.51
C LYS A 39 3.15 17.12 3.51
N GLU A 40 2.03 17.83 3.52
CA GLU A 40 2.04 19.29 3.72
C GLU A 40 2.29 19.67 5.19
N VAL A 41 1.83 18.82 6.11
CA VAL A 41 2.18 18.87 7.52
C VAL A 41 2.97 17.60 7.83
N TRP A 42 4.15 17.75 8.41
CA TRP A 42 5.02 16.63 8.76
C TRP A 42 5.39 16.64 10.23
N VAL A 43 5.69 15.46 10.75
CA VAL A 43 6.06 15.26 12.15
C VAL A 43 7.54 14.91 12.22
N LYS A 44 8.32 15.73 12.93
CA LYS A 44 9.75 15.50 13.13
C LYS A 44 9.98 14.14 13.80
N GLY A 45 10.79 13.28 13.18
CA GLY A 45 11.10 11.94 13.69
C GLY A 45 10.08 10.85 13.33
N ALA A 46 8.99 11.17 12.63
CA ALA A 46 8.10 10.16 12.05
C ALA A 46 8.75 9.52 10.81
N LEU A 47 8.55 8.22 10.62
CA LEU A 47 9.13 7.48 9.48
C LEU A 47 8.36 7.68 8.17
N TRP A 48 7.03 7.72 8.23
CA TRP A 48 6.19 7.82 7.02
C TRP A 48 5.65 9.23 6.77
N PHE A 49 5.54 10.03 7.83
CA PHE A 49 5.07 11.41 7.79
C PHE A 49 6.23 12.39 8.08
N CYS A 50 7.43 12.03 7.60
CA CYS A 50 8.63 12.87 7.64
C CYS A 50 8.53 14.04 6.65
N ASN A 51 9.41 15.02 6.84
CA ASN A 51 9.60 16.11 5.90
C ASN A 51 9.95 15.54 4.51
N PRO A 52 9.23 15.89 3.42
CA PRO A 52 9.57 15.44 2.07
C PRO A 52 10.99 15.86 1.63
N ASP A 53 11.53 16.95 2.15
CA ASP A 53 12.91 17.36 1.84
C ASP A 53 13.97 16.40 2.41
N GLU A 54 13.63 15.67 3.47
CA GLU A 54 14.51 14.67 4.11
C GLU A 54 14.40 13.29 3.45
N ASP A 55 13.47 13.08 2.51
CA ASP A 55 13.33 11.82 1.79
C ASP A 55 14.50 11.59 0.81
N LEU A 56 15.15 12.67 0.35
CA LEU A 56 16.30 12.59 -0.54
C LEU A 56 17.60 12.29 0.24
N PRO A 57 18.53 11.53 -0.35
CA PRO A 57 19.89 11.42 0.18
C PRO A 57 20.52 12.81 0.38
N ARG A 58 21.25 13.01 1.48
CA ARG A 58 21.89 14.31 1.77
C ARG A 58 22.88 14.76 0.69
N ASP A 59 23.44 13.79 -0.04
CA ASP A 59 24.36 13.97 -1.16
C ASP A 59 23.65 14.10 -2.53
N PHE A 60 22.31 14.11 -2.58
CA PHE A 60 21.54 14.17 -3.83
C PHE A 60 21.91 15.36 -4.70
N ASN A 61 22.05 16.56 -4.13
CA ASN A 61 22.43 17.75 -4.89
C ASN A 61 23.84 17.64 -5.49
N ALA A 62 24.77 16.98 -4.79
CA ALA A 62 26.15 16.82 -5.24
C ALA A 62 26.31 15.70 -6.27
N ARG A 63 25.58 14.59 -6.12
CA ARG A 63 25.66 13.38 -6.97
C ARG A 63 24.45 13.22 -7.89
N ARG A 64 23.77 14.33 -8.20
CA ARG A 64 22.53 14.32 -8.99
C ARG A 64 22.72 13.54 -10.28
N GLU A 65 23.80 13.81 -11.02
CA GLU A 65 24.07 13.20 -12.33
C GLU A 65 24.25 11.67 -12.23
N GLU A 66 24.95 11.20 -11.20
CA GLU A 66 25.17 9.78 -10.95
C GLU A 66 23.83 9.07 -10.62
N TYR A 67 22.97 9.68 -9.81
CA TYR A 67 21.67 9.10 -9.47
C TYR A 67 20.73 9.01 -10.67
N TYR A 68 20.67 10.05 -11.51
CA TYR A 68 19.86 10.00 -12.73
C TYR A 68 20.41 8.97 -13.74
N ALA A 69 21.73 8.80 -13.82
CA ALA A 69 22.35 7.78 -14.66
C ALA A 69 22.06 6.34 -14.16
N GLU A 70 22.14 6.12 -12.84
CA GLU A 70 21.83 4.80 -12.23
C GLU A 70 20.34 4.43 -12.37
N LEU A 71 19.44 5.43 -12.32
CA LEU A 71 18.00 5.23 -12.54
C LEU A 71 17.62 5.15 -14.03
N GLU A 72 18.56 5.37 -14.95
CA GLU A 72 18.33 5.47 -16.39
C GLU A 72 17.22 6.48 -16.74
N GLN A 73 17.12 7.57 -15.98
CA GLN A 73 16.08 8.60 -16.14
C GLN A 73 16.64 9.92 -16.68
N PRO A 74 15.87 10.63 -17.53
CA PRO A 74 16.28 11.95 -18.00
C PRO A 74 16.28 12.95 -16.85
N ARG A 75 17.29 13.85 -16.86
CA ARG A 75 17.40 14.97 -15.90
C ARG A 75 16.30 16.00 -16.09
N ASP A 76 15.87 16.16 -17.34
CA ASP A 76 14.86 17.12 -17.74
C ASP A 76 13.45 16.59 -17.47
N ALA A 77 12.67 17.37 -16.71
CA ALA A 77 11.33 16.97 -16.28
C ALA A 77 10.36 16.91 -17.47
N ASP A 78 10.49 17.83 -18.43
CA ASP A 78 9.61 17.86 -19.60
C ASP A 78 9.86 16.66 -20.51
N THR A 79 11.12 16.28 -20.72
CA THR A 79 11.51 15.06 -21.44
C THR A 79 10.95 13.79 -20.78
N PHE A 80 10.99 13.72 -19.44
CA PHE A 80 10.38 12.61 -18.68
C PHE A 80 8.87 12.54 -18.89
N VAL A 81 8.17 13.66 -18.70
CA VAL A 81 6.70 13.73 -18.80
C VAL A 81 6.22 13.45 -20.22
N THR A 82 6.89 13.97 -21.23
CA THR A 82 6.55 13.73 -22.64
C THR A 82 6.74 12.27 -23.02
N THR A 83 7.85 11.66 -22.60
CA THR A 83 8.12 10.23 -22.81
C THR A 83 7.07 9.36 -22.11
N LEU A 84 6.75 9.67 -20.85
CA LEU A 84 5.73 8.94 -20.11
C LEU A 84 4.34 9.05 -20.76
N LYS A 85 3.95 10.25 -21.20
CA LYS A 85 2.70 10.47 -21.92
C LYS A 85 2.66 9.69 -23.23
N ALA A 86 3.76 9.69 -23.99
CA ALA A 86 3.86 8.91 -25.22
C ALA A 86 3.71 7.41 -24.95
N LEU A 87 4.43 6.87 -23.96
CA LEU A 87 4.30 5.47 -23.54
C LEU A 87 2.87 5.11 -23.13
N MET A 88 2.21 5.98 -22.36
CA MET A 88 0.82 5.78 -21.95
C MET A 88 -0.13 5.79 -23.15
N SER A 89 0.00 6.76 -24.06
CA SER A 89 -0.81 6.83 -25.28
C SER A 89 -0.63 5.58 -26.14
N THR A 90 0.61 5.17 -26.41
CA THR A 90 0.90 3.96 -27.19
C THR A 90 0.36 2.70 -26.51
N ALA A 91 0.48 2.59 -25.18
CA ALA A 91 -0.07 1.46 -24.42
C ALA A 91 -1.61 1.42 -24.49
N LEU A 92 -2.27 2.58 -24.41
CA LEU A 92 -3.73 2.70 -24.54
C LEU A 92 -4.20 2.39 -25.97
N GLU A 93 -3.50 2.86 -26.99
CA GLU A 93 -3.78 2.53 -28.39
C GLU A 93 -3.64 1.01 -28.63
N ARG A 94 -2.55 0.41 -28.14
CA ARG A 94 -2.33 -1.04 -28.19
C ARG A 94 -3.41 -1.80 -27.44
N LEU A 95 -3.80 -1.34 -26.25
CA LEU A 95 -4.91 -1.93 -25.51
C LEU A 95 -6.20 -1.86 -26.34
N ASN A 96 -6.54 -0.69 -26.88
CA ASN A 96 -7.74 -0.51 -27.69
C ASN A 96 -7.78 -1.40 -28.94
N GLN A 97 -6.63 -1.60 -29.60
CA GLN A 97 -6.50 -2.50 -30.75
C GLN A 97 -6.64 -3.98 -30.38
N THR A 98 -6.14 -4.37 -29.21
CA THR A 98 -6.17 -5.77 -28.73
C THR A 98 -7.49 -6.16 -28.05
N LEU A 99 -8.28 -5.19 -27.56
CA LEU A 99 -9.55 -5.44 -26.88
C LEU A 99 -10.55 -6.28 -27.71
N PRO A 100 -10.75 -6.04 -29.02
CA PRO A 100 -11.66 -6.87 -29.83
C PRO A 100 -11.21 -8.33 -29.97
N GLN A 101 -9.92 -8.63 -29.79
CA GLN A 101 -9.33 -9.96 -30.00
C GLN A 101 -9.00 -10.68 -28.68
N ASN A 102 -9.21 -10.04 -27.52
CA ASN A 102 -8.76 -10.57 -26.23
C ASN A 102 -9.93 -11.18 -25.44
N ASP A 103 -10.01 -12.51 -25.43
CA ASP A 103 -11.02 -13.28 -24.67
C ASP A 103 -10.90 -13.11 -23.14
N GLY A 104 -9.76 -12.61 -22.67
CA GLY A 104 -9.46 -12.34 -21.27
C GLY A 104 -10.04 -11.02 -20.73
N VAL A 105 -10.54 -10.12 -21.59
CA VAL A 105 -11.08 -8.81 -21.16
C VAL A 105 -12.45 -8.58 -21.78
N LYS A 106 -13.48 -8.48 -20.93
CA LYS A 106 -14.87 -8.21 -21.35
C LYS A 106 -15.28 -6.79 -20.97
N ILE A 107 -15.84 -6.06 -21.92
CA ILE A 107 -16.44 -4.74 -21.67
C ILE A 107 -17.90 -4.95 -21.26
N LEU A 108 -18.20 -4.77 -19.98
CA LEU A 108 -19.57 -4.84 -19.45
C LEU A 108 -20.23 -3.48 -19.57
N VAL A 109 -21.17 -3.33 -20.50
CA VAL A 109 -21.97 -2.11 -20.63
C VAL A 109 -23.13 -2.17 -19.64
N SER A 110 -23.12 -1.31 -18.62
CA SER A 110 -24.26 -1.15 -17.71
C SER A 110 -25.41 -0.40 -18.40
N LYS A 111 -26.66 -0.69 -18.05
CA LYS A 111 -27.86 0.08 -18.49
C LYS A 111 -27.76 1.59 -18.22
N LYS A 112 -26.86 2.02 -17.32
CA LYS A 112 -26.57 3.43 -16.99
C LYS A 112 -25.37 4.03 -17.76
N GLY A 113 -24.90 3.41 -18.84
CA GLY A 113 -23.90 3.97 -19.76
C GLY A 113 -22.44 3.95 -19.28
N LYS A 114 -22.16 3.55 -18.03
CA LYS A 114 -20.78 3.38 -17.54
C LYS A 114 -20.29 1.96 -17.83
N GLY A 115 -19.39 1.83 -18.82
CA GLY A 115 -18.73 0.57 -19.14
C GLY A 115 -17.70 0.19 -18.07
N ARG A 116 -17.67 -1.08 -17.66
CA ARG A 116 -16.64 -1.63 -16.77
C ARG A 116 -15.83 -2.69 -17.50
N PHE A 117 -14.52 -2.69 -17.31
CA PHE A 117 -13.67 -3.81 -17.73
C PHE A 117 -13.80 -4.96 -16.72
N SER A 118 -14.13 -6.14 -17.21
CA SER A 118 -14.09 -7.39 -16.47
C SER A 118 -12.93 -8.21 -17.01
N VAL A 119 -11.91 -8.43 -16.19
CA VAL A 119 -10.78 -9.28 -16.53
C VAL A 119 -11.13 -10.71 -16.11
N SER A 120 -11.03 -11.65 -17.04
CA SER A 120 -11.21 -13.07 -16.78
C SER A 120 -10.14 -13.54 -15.78
N PRO A 121 -10.50 -14.36 -14.77
CA PRO A 121 -9.52 -14.93 -13.86
C PRO A 121 -8.39 -15.63 -14.62
N LEU A 122 -7.16 -15.45 -14.16
CA LEU A 122 -6.00 -16.13 -14.74
C LEU A 122 -6.19 -17.65 -14.65
N GLU A 123 -5.91 -18.36 -15.74
CA GLU A 123 -5.89 -19.82 -15.71
C GLU A 123 -4.88 -20.32 -14.68
N VAL A 124 -5.22 -21.40 -13.98
CA VAL A 124 -4.34 -21.99 -12.98
C VAL A 124 -3.07 -22.45 -13.69
N GLN A 125 -1.94 -21.81 -13.35
CA GLN A 125 -0.65 -22.22 -13.86
C GLN A 125 -0.39 -23.67 -13.46
N ALA A 126 0.02 -24.50 -14.42
CA ALA A 126 0.37 -25.88 -14.16
C ALA A 126 1.45 -25.95 -13.07
N GLU A 127 1.26 -26.85 -12.10
CA GLU A 127 2.23 -27.03 -11.03
C GLU A 127 3.59 -27.40 -11.64
N PRO A 128 4.67 -26.70 -11.26
CA PRO A 128 5.98 -27.03 -11.79
C PRO A 128 6.41 -28.38 -11.22
N SER A 129 6.93 -29.26 -12.09
CA SER A 129 7.24 -30.66 -11.74
C SER A 129 8.23 -30.82 -10.58
N ASN A 130 9.05 -29.79 -10.33
CA ASN A 130 10.02 -29.77 -9.24
C ASN A 130 9.43 -29.40 -7.88
N ILE A 131 8.16 -28.97 -7.79
CA ILE A 131 7.60 -28.49 -6.51
C ILE A 131 7.55 -29.61 -5.46
N THR A 132 7.13 -30.82 -5.86
CA THR A 132 7.08 -31.98 -4.97
C THR A 132 8.48 -32.38 -4.49
N ALA A 133 9.47 -32.34 -5.38
CA ALA A 133 10.86 -32.64 -5.04
C ALA A 133 11.45 -31.59 -4.08
N LEU A 134 11.17 -30.31 -4.31
CA LEU A 134 11.60 -29.21 -3.45
C LEU A 134 10.91 -29.27 -2.09
N THR A 135 9.61 -29.52 -2.03
CA THR A 135 8.86 -29.66 -0.77
C THR A 135 9.39 -30.85 0.03
N ALA A 136 9.67 -31.99 -0.62
CA ALA A 136 10.26 -33.15 0.05
C ALA A 136 11.68 -32.86 0.57
N ALA A 137 12.51 -32.17 -0.22
CA ALA A 137 13.84 -31.74 0.22
C ALA A 137 13.79 -30.75 1.39
N LEU A 138 12.82 -29.82 1.37
CA LEU A 138 12.59 -28.85 2.43
C LEU A 138 12.16 -29.54 3.73
N VAL A 139 11.20 -30.45 3.67
CA VAL A 139 10.72 -31.21 4.84
C VAL A 139 11.82 -32.11 5.40
N ARG A 140 12.63 -32.73 4.53
CA ARG A 140 13.77 -33.55 4.97
C ARG A 140 14.82 -32.71 5.71
N ARG A 141 15.08 -31.50 5.22
CA ARG A 141 16.12 -30.62 5.80
C ARG A 141 15.64 -29.87 7.03
N TRP A 142 14.38 -29.45 7.05
CA TRP A 142 13.76 -28.65 8.10
C TRP A 142 12.35 -29.18 8.42
N PRO A 143 12.24 -30.32 9.13
CA PRO A 143 10.95 -30.85 9.53
C PRO A 143 10.30 -29.93 10.57
N MET A 144 9.05 -29.51 10.32
CA MET A 144 8.16 -28.84 11.29
C MET A 144 8.76 -27.65 12.05
N THR A 145 9.69 -26.90 11.46
CA THR A 145 10.20 -25.68 12.12
C THR A 145 9.15 -24.59 12.02
N ASN A 146 8.73 -24.03 13.16
CA ASN A 146 7.81 -22.91 13.17
C ASN A 146 8.47 -21.73 12.42
N LEU A 147 7.73 -21.10 11.51
CA LEU A 147 8.22 -19.94 10.76
C LEU A 147 8.77 -18.85 11.69
N LEU A 148 8.16 -18.68 12.86
CA LEU A 148 8.62 -17.72 13.88
C LEU A 148 9.98 -18.10 14.47
N ASP A 149 10.23 -19.40 14.66
CA ASP A 149 11.52 -19.87 15.19
C ASP A 149 12.63 -19.70 14.15
N ILE A 150 12.33 -19.94 12.86
CA ILE A 150 13.26 -19.63 11.77
C ILE A 150 13.56 -18.13 11.76
N MET A 151 12.52 -17.30 11.77
CA MET A 151 12.68 -15.83 11.72
C MET A 151 13.48 -15.30 12.91
N LYS A 152 13.22 -15.82 14.11
CA LYS A 152 13.96 -15.50 15.34
C LYS A 152 15.42 -15.93 15.24
N GLU A 153 15.69 -17.16 14.81
CA GLU A 153 17.05 -17.66 14.67
C GLU A 153 17.82 -16.90 13.59
N THR A 154 17.16 -16.54 12.48
CA THR A 154 17.77 -15.69 11.45
C THR A 154 18.07 -14.29 11.98
N GLU A 155 17.17 -13.70 12.77
CA GLU A 155 17.42 -12.39 13.37
C GLU A 155 18.63 -12.44 14.30
N TRP A 156 18.73 -13.47 15.13
CA TRP A 156 19.85 -13.65 16.04
C TRP A 156 21.19 -13.89 15.31
N ARG A 157 21.18 -14.59 14.18
CA ARG A 157 22.41 -14.93 13.45
C ARG A 157 22.88 -13.86 12.48
N THR A 158 21.94 -13.14 11.86
CA THR A 158 22.26 -12.25 10.73
C THR A 158 21.86 -10.81 10.94
N ASP A 159 21.25 -10.46 12.08
CA ASP A 159 20.66 -9.13 12.32
C ASP A 159 19.79 -8.69 11.13
N LEU A 160 18.91 -9.59 10.70
CA LEU A 160 18.12 -9.44 9.48
C LEU A 160 17.34 -8.13 9.47
N THR A 161 16.73 -7.75 10.60
CA THR A 161 15.98 -6.50 10.72
C THR A 161 16.87 -5.25 10.72
N GLY A 162 18.16 -5.39 11.02
CA GLY A 162 19.17 -4.36 10.81
C GLY A 162 19.47 -4.13 9.32
N ALA A 163 19.45 -5.19 8.52
CA ALA A 163 19.64 -5.12 7.07
C ALA A 163 18.40 -4.61 6.31
N LEU A 164 17.20 -4.82 6.86
CA LEU A 164 15.95 -4.29 6.29
C LEU A 164 15.89 -2.77 6.50
N ARG A 165 16.25 -2.03 5.45
CA ARG A 165 16.16 -0.57 5.39
C ARG A 165 14.86 -0.17 4.68
N GLY A 166 14.06 0.68 5.31
CA GLY A 166 12.96 1.35 4.62
C GLY A 166 13.51 2.35 3.62
N SER A 167 12.82 2.51 2.48
CA SER A 167 13.23 3.42 1.39
C SER A 167 13.30 4.91 1.78
N GLY A 168 12.89 5.28 3.00
CA GLY A 168 12.97 6.65 3.53
C GLY A 168 13.74 6.78 4.85
N GLN A 169 14.59 5.81 5.22
CA GLN A 169 15.32 5.90 6.49
C GLN A 169 16.64 6.69 6.31
N PRO A 170 16.83 7.84 6.99
CA PRO A 170 18.09 8.56 6.93
C PRO A 170 19.23 7.68 7.48
N ARG A 171 20.40 7.75 6.84
CA ARG A 171 21.62 7.02 7.25
C ARG A 171 22.07 7.52 8.63
N GLY A 172 21.57 6.89 9.70
CA GLY A 172 21.94 7.16 11.08
C GLY A 172 21.63 5.97 12.00
N PRO A 173 22.33 5.84 13.14
CA PRO A 173 22.10 4.75 14.08
C PRO A 173 20.69 4.83 14.69
N ARG A 174 19.98 3.70 14.73
CA ARG A 174 18.66 3.61 15.36
C ARG A 174 18.80 3.88 16.87
N PRO A 175 18.02 4.78 17.48
CA PRO A 175 17.91 4.82 18.94
C PRO A 175 17.28 3.50 19.43
N ARG A 176 17.82 2.92 20.51
CA ARG A 176 17.40 1.62 21.09
C ARG A 176 15.92 1.55 21.50
N TYR A 177 15.17 2.65 21.42
CA TYR A 177 13.79 2.75 21.87
C TYR A 177 12.72 2.46 20.80
N VAL A 178 13.09 2.17 19.55
CA VAL A 178 12.11 1.91 18.46
C VAL A 178 11.77 0.42 18.26
N ALA A 179 12.14 -0.44 19.22
CA ALA A 179 11.73 -1.85 19.21
C ALA A 179 10.19 -2.05 19.25
N THR A 180 9.44 -1.01 19.61
CA THR A 180 7.97 -1.04 19.72
C THR A 180 7.21 -0.86 18.40
N THR A 181 7.81 -0.23 17.38
CA THR A 181 7.09 0.03 16.11
C THR A 181 6.97 -1.23 15.25
N THR A 182 7.95 -2.14 15.31
CA THR A 182 7.91 -3.40 14.56
C THR A 182 6.91 -4.40 15.15
N ALA A 183 6.71 -4.37 16.48
CA ALA A 183 5.65 -5.13 17.14
C ALA A 183 4.25 -4.70 16.66
N ALA A 184 4.05 -3.40 16.37
CA ALA A 184 2.79 -2.88 15.85
C ALA A 184 2.50 -3.33 14.41
N VAL A 185 3.52 -3.43 13.55
CA VAL A 185 3.37 -3.95 12.17
C VAL A 185 3.06 -5.45 12.19
N LEU A 186 3.74 -6.24 13.02
CA LEU A 186 3.45 -7.67 13.19
C LEU A 186 2.07 -7.93 13.82
N ALA A 187 1.65 -7.10 14.79
CA ALA A 187 0.32 -7.18 15.38
C ALA A 187 -0.80 -6.84 14.36
N ARG A 188 -0.56 -5.88 13.45
CA ARG A 188 -1.51 -5.51 12.40
C ARG A 188 -1.70 -6.64 11.37
N VAL A 189 -0.61 -7.27 10.93
CA VAL A 189 -0.65 -8.42 10.02
C VAL A 189 -1.32 -9.64 10.66
N GLY A 190 -1.10 -9.86 11.96
CA GLY A 190 -1.77 -10.93 12.71
C GLY A 190 -3.27 -10.70 12.91
N HIS A 191 -3.69 -9.45 13.11
CA HIS A 191 -5.10 -9.11 13.32
C HIS A 191 -5.91 -9.19 12.02
N GLU A 192 -5.36 -8.75 10.87
CA GLU A 192 -6.04 -8.81 9.57
C GLU A 192 -6.39 -10.24 9.13
N ARG A 193 -5.48 -11.21 9.34
CA ARG A 193 -5.76 -12.63 9.05
C ARG A 193 -6.88 -13.24 9.91
N ARG A 194 -7.06 -12.75 11.14
CA ARG A 194 -8.10 -13.25 12.08
C ARG A 194 -9.50 -12.73 11.75
N VAL A 195 -9.58 -11.55 11.11
CA VAL A 195 -10.83 -10.96 10.64
C VAL A 195 -11.28 -11.64 9.34
N GLU A 196 -10.36 -11.93 8.42
CA GLU A 196 -10.68 -12.67 7.18
C GLU A 196 -11.21 -14.09 7.45
N THR A 197 -10.65 -14.81 8.43
CA THR A 197 -11.16 -16.15 8.82
C THR A 197 -12.57 -16.08 9.43
N HIS A 198 -12.90 -15.00 10.15
CA HIS A 198 -14.26 -14.81 10.71
C HIS A 198 -15.29 -14.42 9.66
N VAL A 199 -14.89 -13.63 8.65
CA VAL A 199 -15.76 -13.24 7.53
C VAL A 199 -16.06 -14.44 6.63
N GLN A 200 -15.06 -15.26 6.30
CA GLN A 200 -15.27 -16.49 5.52
C GLN A 200 -16.17 -17.51 6.24
N ARG A 201 -15.99 -17.72 7.56
CA ARG A 201 -16.89 -18.60 8.34
C ARG A 201 -18.33 -18.11 8.41
N ARG A 202 -18.56 -16.78 8.43
CA ARG A 202 -19.93 -16.21 8.39
C ARG A 202 -20.57 -16.36 7.01
N GLN A 203 -19.80 -16.20 5.93
CA GLN A 203 -20.33 -16.40 4.57
C GLN A 203 -20.65 -17.87 4.29
N SER A 204 -19.81 -18.83 4.71
CA SER A 204 -20.11 -20.27 4.55
C SER A 204 -21.33 -20.74 5.37
N ARG A 205 -21.58 -20.16 6.55
CA ARG A 205 -22.81 -20.43 7.33
C ARG A 205 -24.07 -19.82 6.72
N ARG A 206 -23.94 -18.72 5.98
CA ARG A 206 -25.07 -18.07 5.30
C ARG A 206 -25.46 -18.83 4.03
N VAL A 207 -24.50 -19.39 3.30
CA VAL A 207 -24.74 -20.24 2.12
C VAL A 207 -25.44 -21.56 2.51
N ARG A 208 -24.98 -22.24 3.57
CA ARG A 208 -25.62 -23.48 4.06
C ARG A 208 -27.07 -23.30 4.58
N ARG A 209 -27.51 -22.07 4.86
CA ARG A 209 -28.88 -21.79 5.33
C ARG A 209 -29.87 -21.53 4.19
N VAL A 210 -29.35 -21.28 2.97
CA VAL A 210 -30.17 -21.03 1.77
C VAL A 210 -30.43 -22.34 1.01
N GLU A 211 -29.60 -23.36 1.22
CA GLU A 211 -29.67 -24.65 0.51
C GLU A 211 -30.58 -25.70 1.20
N VAL A 212 -31.17 -25.37 2.36
CA VAL A 212 -32.07 -26.26 3.14
C VAL A 212 -33.49 -25.67 3.23
N ARG A 213 -34.00 -25.11 2.13
CA ARG A 213 -35.38 -24.64 2.06
C ARG A 213 -36.02 -24.96 0.73
#